data_AF-A0A2R8AS72-F1
#
_entry.id   AF-A0A2R8AS72-F1
#
_cell.length_a   1.000
_cell.length_b   1.000
_cell.length_c   1.000
_cell.angle_alpha   90.00
_cell.angle_beta   90.00
_cell.angle_gamma   90.00
#
_symmetry.space_group_name_H-M   'P 1'
#
loop_
_entity.id
_entity.type
_entity.pdbx_description
1 polymer ?
#
loop_
_entity_poly.entity_id
_entity_poly.type
_entity_poly.pdbx_seq_one_letter_code
_entity_poly.pdbx_strand_id
1 'polypeptide(L)'
;MKVSFYSAYHKLSPRVSSKSIKPIHVGATFASAPLSGMLADNTGDNISDKNGSFCELTALYWAWKNDRDSDFIGLMHYRRLLDVAGEINDGPAEAYVGAVDIDSWTGRAEAWMEAELDNWDIVLPRLHEMGVSVENNYLAGHHKEDFDKMRDVIAADHPTYLDAFNTASASTDMRLGNIALMRREVFDRYCAWLFDILLKVDAAAIDRSNYSPYQSRYIGFLAERLMTAFVIHEQQTNPSTRIRETAIVNLSKAVVTPYLTQQDKPADDVMNIAIAADRNYLPHASAMMSSLLAHSDPKRPIALYFLHSGIEFDDIEIFDGWLKSQRANIQLHAIDTGNYFDDSYRSSSRAPSNATYNRFLLFNLLPGLDRLLYLDVDIILKTDVCKLYDADIGDAKIGAVPDWIMTRTLTGPIPTIDPDVPDLSAYHRERLEMSDDQIARYFNAGVLLFNLKAMGDLNELGRHLLHEAQNGRYLFRDQDILNKAFKDDLHVLDGRWNVFNSVDAAYSKVPKPNHAKAMEARRDPWIIHYADRAYKPWHGVAVPQSGLYWQALINTPYYGEVMASLQAASRRKLFDKTRIVEAGKAVGQKYPSLNRPLLITYNTIRKIR
;
A
#
# COMPACT_ATOMS: atom_id res chain seq x y z
N MET A 1 17.93 26.11 -20.32
CA MET A 1 17.62 24.73 -20.72
C MET A 1 16.24 24.36 -20.22
N LYS A 2 15.34 23.91 -21.09
CA LYS A 2 14.00 23.39 -20.77
C LYS A 2 14.02 21.86 -20.85
N VAL A 3 13.60 21.20 -19.77
CA VAL A 3 13.62 19.74 -19.66
C VAL A 3 12.19 19.23 -19.50
N SER A 4 11.86 18.16 -20.20
CA SER A 4 10.58 17.45 -20.07
C SER A 4 10.81 15.94 -19.95
N PHE A 5 10.83 15.46 -18.72
CA PHE A 5 10.98 14.05 -18.40
C PHE A 5 9.60 13.47 -18.06
N TYR A 6 8.98 12.80 -19.03
CA TYR A 6 7.62 12.29 -18.87
C TYR A 6 7.59 11.02 -18.00
N SER A 7 6.67 10.95 -17.04
CA SER A 7 6.42 9.75 -16.23
C SER A 7 5.07 9.16 -16.62
N ALA A 8 5.05 7.95 -17.20
CA ALA A 8 3.84 7.35 -17.74
C ALA A 8 3.02 6.57 -16.70
N TYR A 9 1.71 6.85 -16.62
CA TYR A 9 0.73 6.25 -15.70
C TYR A 9 -0.45 5.64 -16.47
N HIS A 10 -0.85 4.41 -16.13
CA HIS A 10 -2.08 3.78 -16.64
C HIS A 10 -3.13 3.55 -15.52
N LYS A 11 -2.78 3.88 -14.28
CA LYS A 11 -3.65 3.75 -13.11
C LYS A 11 -3.25 4.75 -12.04
N LEU A 12 -4.15 4.97 -11.09
CA LEU A 12 -3.87 5.82 -9.94
C LEU A 12 -2.72 5.27 -9.12
N SER A 13 -1.74 6.13 -8.82
CA SER A 13 -0.52 5.81 -8.09
C SER A 13 0.12 7.11 -7.60
N PRO A 14 1.06 7.04 -6.64
CA PRO A 14 1.79 8.22 -6.17
C PRO A 14 2.36 9.05 -7.32
N ARG A 15 2.08 10.35 -7.29
CA ARG A 15 2.44 11.27 -8.37
C ARG A 15 3.92 11.65 -8.24
N VAL A 16 4.70 11.38 -9.28
CA VAL A 16 6.09 11.82 -9.40
C VAL A 16 6.10 13.02 -10.34
N SER A 17 6.16 14.22 -9.78
CA SER A 17 6.06 15.47 -10.54
C SER A 17 6.97 16.54 -10.00
N SER A 18 7.52 17.35 -10.89
CA SER A 18 8.34 18.51 -10.57
C SER A 18 8.29 19.50 -11.75
N LYS A 19 9.18 20.49 -11.78
CA LYS A 19 9.26 21.46 -12.89
C LYS A 19 9.58 20.77 -14.22
N SER A 20 10.50 19.81 -14.19
CA SER A 20 11.02 19.08 -15.34
C SER A 20 10.35 17.70 -15.49
N ILE A 21 9.82 17.11 -14.42
CA ILE A 21 9.16 15.80 -14.46
C ILE A 21 7.65 15.94 -14.61
N LYS A 22 7.10 15.38 -15.69
CA LYS A 22 5.70 15.60 -16.11
C LYS A 22 4.91 14.29 -16.13
N PRO A 23 3.96 14.07 -15.21
CA PRO A 23 3.05 12.93 -15.27
C PRO A 23 2.18 12.95 -16.53
N ILE A 24 2.06 11.81 -17.19
CA ILE A 24 1.19 11.61 -18.35
C ILE A 24 0.39 10.32 -18.21
N HIS A 25 -0.92 10.44 -18.37
CA HIS A 25 -1.88 9.34 -18.42
C HIS A 25 -1.83 8.71 -19.81
N VAL A 26 -1.37 7.46 -19.88
CA VAL A 26 -1.29 6.68 -21.10
C VAL A 26 -2.54 5.84 -21.32
N GLY A 27 -2.90 5.59 -22.58
CA GLY A 27 -4.13 4.86 -22.93
C GLY A 27 -5.40 5.63 -22.56
N ALA A 28 -5.31 6.96 -22.45
CA ALA A 28 -6.41 7.81 -22.03
C ALA A 28 -7.63 7.74 -22.96
N THR A 29 -7.47 7.30 -24.22
CA THR A 29 -8.59 7.04 -25.15
C THR A 29 -9.61 6.04 -24.62
N PHE A 30 -9.18 5.00 -23.90
CA PHE A 30 -10.07 3.93 -23.40
C PHE A 30 -10.19 3.90 -21.87
N ALA A 31 -9.60 4.88 -21.17
CA ALA A 31 -9.69 4.97 -19.73
C ALA A 31 -11.12 5.29 -19.29
N SER A 32 -11.59 4.66 -18.21
CA SER A 32 -12.92 4.92 -17.64
C SER A 32 -13.04 6.33 -17.04
N ALA A 33 -11.93 6.90 -16.58
CA ALA A 33 -11.83 8.26 -16.08
C ALA A 33 -10.40 8.80 -16.29
N PRO A 34 -10.22 10.13 -16.44
CA PRO A 34 -8.91 10.74 -16.47
C PRO A 34 -8.22 10.65 -15.11
N LEU A 35 -6.89 10.46 -15.11
CA LEU A 35 -6.07 10.67 -13.91
C LEU A 35 -5.91 12.17 -13.69
N SER A 36 -6.51 12.68 -12.61
CA SER A 36 -6.53 14.11 -12.29
C SER A 36 -5.11 14.69 -12.22
N GLY A 37 -4.95 15.92 -12.73
CA GLY A 37 -3.67 16.66 -12.68
C GLY A 37 -2.57 16.12 -13.59
N MET A 38 -2.85 15.18 -14.48
CA MET A 38 -1.90 14.63 -15.44
C MET A 38 -2.20 15.09 -16.87
N LEU A 39 -1.15 15.15 -17.70
CA LEU A 39 -1.33 15.23 -19.16
C LEU A 39 -2.02 13.95 -19.65
N ALA A 40 -2.70 14.03 -20.79
CA ALA A 40 -3.31 12.85 -21.41
C ALA A 40 -2.70 12.63 -22.80
N ASP A 41 -2.29 11.39 -23.05
CA ASP A 41 -1.66 10.99 -24.32
C ASP A 41 -2.64 10.96 -25.50
N ASN A 42 -3.94 11.19 -25.29
CA ASN A 42 -4.99 11.21 -26.32
C ASN A 42 -5.27 12.62 -26.89
N THR A 43 -4.33 13.54 -26.73
CA THR A 43 -4.44 14.93 -27.21
C THR A 43 -3.43 15.20 -28.34
N GLY A 44 -3.73 16.15 -29.24
CA GLY A 44 -2.83 16.47 -30.36
C GLY A 44 -2.60 15.27 -31.29
N ASP A 45 -1.40 15.16 -31.85
CA ASP A 45 -0.99 14.00 -32.66
C ASP A 45 -0.56 12.86 -31.72
N ASN A 46 -1.25 11.72 -31.81
CA ASN A 46 -1.13 10.66 -30.82
C ASN A 46 -1.49 9.26 -31.35
N ILE A 47 -1.14 8.26 -30.52
CA ILE A 47 -1.45 6.84 -30.71
C ILE A 47 -2.00 6.22 -29.41
N SER A 48 -2.76 6.99 -28.63
CA SER A 48 -3.28 6.55 -27.31
C SER A 48 -4.17 5.31 -27.40
N ASP A 49 -4.90 5.17 -28.50
CA ASP A 49 -5.70 3.98 -28.83
C ASP A 49 -4.84 2.70 -29.01
N LYS A 50 -3.55 2.84 -29.29
CA LYS A 50 -2.61 1.72 -29.43
C LYS A 50 -1.93 1.33 -28.11
N ASN A 51 -2.31 1.91 -26.97
CA ASN A 51 -1.67 1.63 -25.67
C ASN A 51 -1.65 0.14 -25.30
N GLY A 52 -2.65 -0.65 -25.71
CA GLY A 52 -2.69 -2.08 -25.46
C GLY A 52 -1.49 -2.86 -26.02
N SER A 53 -0.88 -2.40 -27.12
CA SER A 53 0.34 -2.99 -27.69
C SER A 53 1.59 -2.15 -27.47
N PHE A 54 1.48 -0.82 -27.57
CA PHE A 54 2.60 0.12 -27.43
C PHE A 54 2.96 0.46 -25.97
N CYS A 55 2.08 0.17 -25.01
CA CYS A 55 2.29 0.46 -23.59
C CYS A 55 2.71 1.94 -23.38
N GLU A 56 3.73 2.19 -22.55
CA GLU A 56 4.24 3.52 -22.23
C GLU A 56 4.81 4.29 -23.44
N LEU A 57 5.06 3.63 -24.59
CA LEU A 57 5.52 4.31 -25.81
C LEU A 57 4.48 5.28 -26.38
N THR A 58 3.22 5.13 -26.02
CA THR A 58 2.17 6.11 -26.36
C THR A 58 2.48 7.49 -25.78
N ALA A 59 3.04 7.57 -24.56
CA ALA A 59 3.56 8.81 -23.99
C ALA A 59 4.82 9.30 -24.73
N LEU A 60 5.74 8.41 -25.10
CA LEU A 60 6.93 8.79 -25.86
C LEU A 60 6.57 9.38 -27.23
N TYR A 61 5.61 8.77 -27.93
CA TYR A 61 5.09 9.27 -29.20
C TYR A 61 4.42 10.63 -29.02
N TRP A 62 3.56 10.76 -28.02
CA TRP A 62 2.90 12.03 -27.71
C TRP A 62 3.93 13.13 -27.43
N ALA A 63 4.95 12.85 -26.61
CA ALA A 63 6.02 13.80 -26.33
C ALA A 63 6.76 14.19 -27.62
N TRP A 64 7.08 13.23 -28.50
CA TRP A 64 7.73 13.49 -29.78
C TRP A 64 6.94 14.39 -30.72
N LYS A 65 5.62 14.23 -30.77
CA LYS A 65 4.78 14.99 -31.69
C LYS A 65 4.33 16.34 -31.14
N ASN A 66 4.20 16.46 -29.82
CA ASN A 66 3.53 17.60 -29.20
C ASN A 66 4.47 18.51 -28.37
N ASP A 67 5.59 18.00 -27.84
CA ASP A 67 6.57 18.83 -27.11
C ASP A 67 7.62 19.39 -28.08
N ARG A 68 7.43 20.66 -28.47
CA ARG A 68 8.30 21.36 -29.44
C ARG A 68 9.32 22.29 -28.82
N ASP A 69 9.27 22.48 -27.52
CA ASP A 69 10.01 23.54 -26.84
C ASP A 69 11.18 23.03 -26.00
N SER A 70 11.19 21.74 -25.67
CA SER A 70 12.12 21.20 -24.67
C SER A 70 13.46 20.80 -25.29
N ASP A 71 14.55 21.29 -24.70
CA ASP A 71 15.94 20.99 -25.09
C ASP A 71 16.31 19.54 -24.77
N PHE A 72 15.73 18.99 -23.70
CA PHE A 72 15.84 17.60 -23.30
C PHE A 72 14.48 16.97 -23.11
N ILE A 73 14.27 15.78 -23.67
CA ILE A 73 13.02 15.03 -23.57
C ILE A 73 13.31 13.58 -23.22
N GLY A 74 12.48 13.01 -22.36
CA GLY A 74 12.65 11.64 -21.92
C GLY A 74 11.35 10.99 -21.49
N LEU A 75 11.41 9.68 -21.28
CA LEU A 75 10.36 8.86 -20.71
C LEU A 75 10.91 8.04 -19.56
N MET A 76 10.15 7.95 -18.47
CA MET A 76 10.28 6.95 -17.43
C MET A 76 8.89 6.42 -17.06
N HIS A 77 8.83 5.38 -16.24
CA HIS A 77 7.55 4.78 -15.83
C HIS A 77 7.21 5.18 -14.40
N TYR A 78 5.93 5.21 -14.06
CA TYR A 78 5.50 5.62 -12.71
C TYR A 78 6.04 4.77 -11.55
N ARG A 79 6.47 3.52 -11.80
CA ARG A 79 7.09 2.62 -10.80
C ARG A 79 8.56 2.31 -11.05
N ARG A 80 9.17 2.90 -12.09
CA ARG A 80 10.57 2.69 -12.48
C ARG A 80 11.18 4.03 -12.82
N LEU A 81 11.77 4.66 -11.82
CA LEU A 81 12.34 5.99 -11.94
C LEU A 81 13.81 5.88 -12.33
N LEU A 82 14.28 6.76 -13.21
CA LEU A 82 15.70 6.81 -13.58
C LEU A 82 16.47 7.58 -12.48
N ASP A 83 17.44 6.95 -11.82
CA ASP A 83 18.22 7.56 -10.74
C ASP A 83 19.23 8.59 -11.27
N VAL A 84 18.73 9.71 -11.79
CA VAL A 84 19.58 10.72 -12.43
C VAL A 84 20.58 11.34 -11.45
N ALA A 85 20.21 11.45 -10.18
CA ALA A 85 21.05 11.99 -9.11
C ALA A 85 22.19 11.04 -8.68
N GLY A 86 22.08 9.73 -8.97
CA GLY A 86 23.14 8.75 -8.70
C GLY A 86 23.25 8.37 -7.23
N GLU A 87 22.12 8.08 -6.58
CA GLU A 87 22.14 7.55 -5.21
C GLU A 87 22.56 6.07 -5.17
N ILE A 88 22.24 5.35 -6.24
CA ILE A 88 22.55 3.95 -6.44
C ILE A 88 23.71 3.87 -7.43
N ASN A 89 24.92 4.16 -6.92
CA ASN A 89 26.14 4.19 -7.74
C ASN A 89 26.55 2.80 -8.22
N ASP A 90 26.44 1.79 -7.37
CA ASP A 90 26.82 0.39 -7.65
C ASP A 90 25.63 -0.54 -7.49
N GLY A 91 25.68 -1.70 -8.17
CA GLY A 91 24.65 -2.74 -8.06
C GLY A 91 23.86 -2.99 -9.35
N PRO A 92 22.67 -3.62 -9.26
CA PRO A 92 21.91 -4.05 -10.42
C PRO A 92 21.38 -2.85 -11.23
N ALA A 93 21.08 -3.09 -12.51
CA ALA A 93 20.44 -2.08 -13.36
C ALA A 93 19.09 -1.60 -12.82
N GLU A 94 18.36 -2.46 -12.10
CA GLU A 94 17.10 -2.16 -11.42
C GLU A 94 17.21 -2.52 -9.94
N ALA A 95 17.04 -1.54 -9.07
CA ALA A 95 17.13 -1.67 -7.63
C ALA A 95 15.75 -1.56 -6.97
N TYR A 96 15.40 -2.55 -6.15
CA TYR A 96 14.17 -2.60 -5.38
C TYR A 96 14.40 -1.96 -4.02
N VAL A 97 13.72 -0.85 -3.76
CA VAL A 97 13.89 -0.07 -2.52
C VAL A 97 12.72 -0.31 -1.56
N GLY A 98 12.96 -0.22 -0.26
CA GLY A 98 11.91 -0.39 0.76
C GLY A 98 11.02 0.83 0.92
N ALA A 99 11.54 2.03 0.64
CA ALA A 99 10.78 3.27 0.70
C ALA A 99 11.38 4.36 -0.18
N VAL A 100 10.54 5.28 -0.63
CA VAL A 100 10.93 6.48 -1.38
C VAL A 100 10.09 7.66 -0.94
N ASP A 101 10.77 8.76 -0.60
CA ASP A 101 10.15 10.06 -0.48
C ASP A 101 10.26 10.80 -1.82
N ILE A 102 9.12 11.02 -2.48
CA ILE A 102 9.03 11.59 -3.83
C ILE A 102 9.52 13.04 -3.84
N ASP A 103 9.22 13.83 -2.81
CA ASP A 103 9.64 15.23 -2.76
C ASP A 103 11.17 15.34 -2.67
N SER A 104 11.79 14.54 -1.81
CA SER A 104 13.25 14.42 -1.73
C SER A 104 13.86 13.88 -3.03
N TRP A 105 13.27 12.84 -3.62
CA TRP A 105 13.78 12.24 -4.86
C TRP A 105 13.71 13.22 -6.03
N THR A 106 12.55 13.85 -6.25
CA THR A 106 12.36 14.84 -7.31
C THR A 106 13.22 16.09 -7.09
N GLY A 107 13.38 16.56 -5.85
CA GLY A 107 14.26 17.68 -5.52
C GLY A 107 15.72 17.41 -5.91
N ARG A 108 16.23 16.21 -5.62
CA ARG A 108 17.58 15.79 -6.04
C ARG A 108 17.69 15.65 -7.56
N ALA A 109 16.66 15.08 -8.20
CA ALA A 109 16.63 14.95 -9.65
C ALA A 109 16.67 16.32 -10.34
N GLU A 110 15.89 17.29 -9.88
CA GLU A 110 15.91 18.67 -10.39
C GLU A 110 17.27 19.34 -10.20
N ALA A 111 17.83 19.28 -8.98
CA ALA A 111 19.13 19.86 -8.69
C ALA A 111 20.23 19.27 -9.59
N TRP A 112 20.18 17.96 -9.83
CA TRP A 112 21.09 17.31 -10.75
C TRP A 112 20.86 17.73 -12.21
N MET A 113 19.60 17.77 -12.67
CA MET A 113 19.28 18.18 -14.04
C MET A 113 19.71 19.62 -14.32
N GLU A 114 19.57 20.52 -13.33
CA GLU A 114 20.00 21.92 -13.46
C GLU A 114 21.52 22.06 -13.52
N ALA A 115 22.26 21.27 -12.73
CA ALA A 115 23.71 21.38 -12.63
C ALA A 115 24.49 20.60 -13.70
N GLU A 116 24.01 19.42 -14.10
CA GLU A 116 24.84 18.42 -14.78
C GLU A 116 24.29 17.92 -16.12
N LEU A 117 22.99 18.06 -16.39
CA LEU A 117 22.38 17.43 -17.57
C LEU A 117 22.98 17.90 -18.91
N ASP A 118 23.38 19.17 -19.01
CA ASP A 118 23.95 19.72 -20.26
C ASP A 118 25.35 19.13 -20.60
N ASN A 119 25.98 18.44 -19.63
CA ASN A 119 27.20 17.67 -19.85
C ASN A 119 26.96 16.35 -20.60
N TRP A 120 25.70 15.99 -20.85
CA TRP A 120 25.31 14.71 -21.43
C TRP A 120 24.40 14.91 -22.64
N ASP A 121 24.38 13.90 -23.51
CA ASP A 121 23.48 13.83 -24.66
C ASP A 121 22.42 12.75 -24.46
N ILE A 122 22.76 11.69 -23.71
CA ILE A 122 21.84 10.63 -23.30
C ILE A 122 22.10 10.27 -21.83
N VAL A 123 21.03 10.19 -21.04
CA VAL A 123 21.01 9.65 -19.68
C VAL A 123 20.03 8.48 -19.67
N LEU A 124 20.47 7.29 -19.30
CA LEU A 124 19.65 6.09 -19.39
C LEU A 124 20.10 5.00 -18.40
N PRO A 125 19.35 3.88 -18.27
CA PRO A 125 19.77 2.77 -17.43
C PRO A 125 21.10 2.16 -17.89
N ARG A 126 21.91 1.72 -16.91
CA ARG A 126 23.05 0.82 -17.13
C ARG A 126 22.58 -0.52 -17.68
N LEU A 127 23.50 -1.28 -18.27
CA LEU A 127 23.21 -2.60 -18.79
C LEU A 127 22.79 -3.59 -17.70
N HIS A 128 21.81 -4.42 -18.03
CA HIS A 128 21.36 -5.56 -17.25
C HIS A 128 21.79 -6.87 -17.91
N GLU A 129 22.43 -7.74 -17.13
CA GLU A 129 22.86 -9.07 -17.57
C GLU A 129 21.68 -10.07 -17.51
N MET A 130 21.28 -10.59 -18.66
CA MET A 130 20.15 -11.51 -18.82
C MET A 130 20.52 -12.99 -18.63
N GLY A 131 21.82 -13.31 -18.62
CA GLY A 131 22.36 -14.68 -18.56
C GLY A 131 22.18 -15.52 -19.86
N VAL A 132 21.38 -15.04 -20.81
CA VAL A 132 21.19 -15.59 -22.16
C VAL A 132 21.20 -14.45 -23.17
N SER A 133 21.39 -14.73 -24.47
CA SER A 133 21.33 -13.67 -25.47
C SER A 133 19.96 -12.99 -25.48
N VAL A 134 19.93 -11.69 -25.81
CA VAL A 134 18.70 -10.89 -25.87
C VAL A 134 17.67 -11.50 -26.82
N GLU A 135 18.10 -12.04 -27.95
CA GLU A 135 17.23 -12.79 -28.87
C GLU A 135 16.65 -14.04 -28.20
N ASN A 136 17.48 -14.89 -27.60
CA ASN A 136 17.00 -16.12 -26.96
C ASN A 136 16.09 -15.82 -25.76
N ASN A 137 16.35 -14.74 -25.03
CA ASN A 137 15.44 -14.27 -23.99
C ASN A 137 14.06 -13.91 -24.58
N TYR A 138 14.01 -13.18 -25.70
CA TYR A 138 12.75 -12.85 -26.35
C TYR A 138 12.03 -14.12 -26.81
N LEU A 139 12.72 -15.02 -27.50
CA LEU A 139 12.15 -16.25 -28.06
C LEU A 139 11.67 -17.25 -26.99
N ALA A 140 12.20 -17.19 -25.77
CA ALA A 140 11.74 -18.00 -24.66
C ALA A 140 10.36 -17.58 -24.14
N GLY A 141 9.96 -16.32 -24.35
CA GLY A 141 8.74 -15.74 -23.77
C GLY A 141 7.76 -15.14 -24.77
N HIS A 142 8.13 -15.00 -26.04
CA HIS A 142 7.38 -14.25 -27.05
C HIS A 142 7.41 -14.91 -28.44
N HIS A 143 6.52 -14.44 -29.31
CA HIS A 143 6.36 -14.98 -30.66
C HIS A 143 7.50 -14.55 -31.60
N LYS A 144 8.17 -15.53 -32.21
CA LYS A 144 9.34 -15.32 -33.07
C LYS A 144 9.03 -14.43 -34.27
N GLU A 145 7.83 -14.53 -34.81
CA GLU A 145 7.38 -13.83 -36.01
C GLU A 145 7.47 -12.31 -35.85
N ASP A 146 7.19 -11.80 -34.65
CA ASP A 146 7.29 -10.36 -34.34
C ASP A 146 8.75 -9.88 -34.32
N PHE A 147 9.65 -10.70 -33.75
CA PHE A 147 11.09 -10.40 -33.70
C PHE A 147 11.73 -10.44 -35.08
N ASP A 148 11.40 -11.48 -35.86
CA ASP A 148 11.87 -11.61 -37.24
C ASP A 148 11.38 -10.43 -38.08
N LYS A 149 10.11 -10.06 -37.94
CA LYS A 149 9.55 -8.93 -38.68
C LYS A 149 10.23 -7.60 -38.32
N MET A 150 10.53 -7.38 -37.04
CA MET A 150 11.31 -6.22 -36.61
C MET A 150 12.68 -6.17 -37.29
N ARG A 151 13.42 -7.29 -37.29
CA ARG A 151 14.73 -7.38 -37.97
C ARG A 151 14.60 -7.14 -39.47
N ASP A 152 13.59 -7.71 -40.13
CA ASP A 152 13.36 -7.55 -41.56
C ASP A 152 13.09 -6.07 -41.93
N VAL A 153 12.31 -5.35 -41.11
CA VAL A 153 12.09 -3.91 -41.30
C VAL A 153 13.39 -3.13 -41.12
N ILE A 154 14.20 -3.45 -40.11
CA ILE A 154 15.52 -2.81 -39.94
C ILE A 154 16.41 -3.08 -41.14
N ALA A 155 16.49 -4.31 -41.62
CA ALA A 155 17.34 -4.68 -42.76
C ALA A 155 16.91 -3.98 -44.06
N ALA A 156 15.61 -3.84 -44.29
CA ALA A 156 15.07 -3.21 -45.50
C ALA A 156 15.18 -1.67 -45.46
N ASP A 157 14.77 -1.06 -44.35
CA ASP A 157 14.51 0.38 -44.30
C ASP A 157 15.57 1.16 -43.51
N HIS A 158 16.30 0.48 -42.60
CA HIS A 158 17.33 1.07 -41.75
C HIS A 158 18.64 0.24 -41.77
N PRO A 159 19.19 -0.11 -42.95
CA PRO A 159 20.29 -1.08 -43.05
C PRO A 159 21.56 -0.68 -42.28
N THR A 160 21.76 0.62 -42.03
CA THR A 160 22.88 1.12 -41.21
C THR A 160 22.79 0.72 -39.74
N TYR A 161 21.59 0.38 -39.24
CA TYR A 161 21.37 -0.09 -37.86
C TYR A 161 21.45 -1.62 -37.73
N LEU A 162 21.49 -2.37 -38.84
CA LEU A 162 21.38 -3.83 -38.80
C LEU A 162 22.52 -4.49 -38.01
N ASP A 163 23.75 -3.99 -38.15
CA ASP A 163 24.92 -4.51 -37.42
C ASP A 163 24.80 -4.25 -35.90
N ALA A 164 24.40 -3.03 -35.52
CA ALA A 164 24.15 -2.68 -34.12
C ALA A 164 23.00 -3.50 -33.53
N PHE A 165 21.94 -3.74 -34.30
CA PHE A 165 20.82 -4.60 -33.91
C PHE A 165 21.24 -6.06 -33.70
N ASN A 166 22.00 -6.64 -34.64
CA ASN A 166 22.51 -8.00 -34.51
C ASN A 166 23.44 -8.14 -33.31
N THR A 167 24.30 -7.14 -33.09
CA THR A 167 25.18 -7.06 -31.91
C THR A 167 24.37 -7.03 -30.62
N ALA A 168 23.36 -6.16 -30.51
CA ALA A 168 22.46 -6.10 -29.36
C ALA A 168 21.71 -7.42 -29.13
N SER A 169 21.24 -8.05 -30.20
CA SER A 169 20.47 -9.30 -30.16
C SER A 169 21.30 -10.50 -29.70
N ALA A 170 22.58 -10.55 -30.11
CA ALA A 170 23.52 -11.59 -29.71
C ALA A 170 24.12 -11.38 -28.31
N SER A 171 24.12 -10.15 -27.80
CA SER A 171 24.59 -9.79 -26.46
C SER A 171 23.79 -10.48 -25.36
N THR A 172 24.42 -10.74 -24.21
CA THR A 172 23.73 -11.14 -22.96
C THR A 172 23.24 -9.94 -22.14
N ASP A 173 23.59 -8.73 -22.56
CA ASP A 173 23.33 -7.50 -21.83
C ASP A 173 22.33 -6.62 -22.60
N MET A 174 21.35 -6.07 -21.89
CA MET A 174 20.39 -5.12 -22.45
C MET A 174 20.02 -4.00 -21.48
N ARG A 175 19.52 -2.90 -22.03
CA ARG A 175 18.88 -1.83 -21.25
C ARG A 175 17.42 -2.18 -21.01
N LEU A 176 17.00 -2.00 -19.75
CA LEU A 176 15.65 -2.35 -19.30
C LEU A 176 14.67 -1.19 -19.52
N GLY A 177 13.51 -1.52 -20.09
CA GLY A 177 12.45 -0.55 -20.33
C GLY A 177 12.77 0.46 -21.43
N ASN A 178 11.76 1.28 -21.75
CA ASN A 178 11.89 2.40 -22.70
C ASN A 178 12.25 3.70 -21.95
N ILE A 179 13.25 3.61 -21.06
CA ILE A 179 13.59 4.67 -20.11
C ILE A 179 14.86 5.39 -20.58
N ALA A 180 14.76 6.69 -20.85
CA ALA A 180 15.89 7.55 -21.17
C ALA A 180 15.51 9.03 -21.09
N LEU A 181 16.49 9.89 -20.88
CA LEU A 181 16.41 11.35 -21.04
C LEU A 181 17.49 11.76 -22.06
N MET A 182 17.05 12.37 -23.16
CA MET A 182 17.90 12.64 -24.32
C MET A 182 17.87 14.12 -24.70
N ARG A 183 18.99 14.65 -25.19
CA ARG A 183 19.02 15.94 -25.88
C ARG A 183 18.12 15.86 -27.13
N ARG A 184 17.43 16.96 -27.46
CA ARG A 184 16.41 17.06 -28.53
C ARG A 184 16.81 16.33 -29.81
N GLU A 185 18.00 16.62 -30.32
CA GLU A 185 18.47 16.06 -31.60
C GLU A 185 18.62 14.54 -31.55
N VAL A 186 19.09 13.98 -30.44
CA VAL A 186 19.21 12.53 -30.24
C VAL A 186 17.83 11.90 -30.08
N PHE A 187 16.97 12.55 -29.29
CA PHE A 187 15.60 12.09 -29.09
C PHE A 187 14.81 12.03 -30.41
N ASP A 188 14.96 13.03 -31.27
CA ASP A 188 14.27 13.08 -32.56
C ASP A 188 14.76 11.98 -33.50
N ARG A 189 16.08 11.72 -33.55
CA ARG A 189 16.63 10.59 -34.30
C ARG A 189 16.10 9.26 -33.75
N TYR A 190 16.13 9.08 -32.43
CA TYR A 190 15.64 7.87 -31.78
C TYR A 190 14.16 7.63 -32.08
N CYS A 191 13.30 8.63 -31.89
CA CYS A 191 11.86 8.47 -32.11
C CYS A 191 11.51 8.25 -33.59
N ALA A 192 12.18 8.96 -34.51
CA ALA A 192 11.97 8.76 -35.94
C ALA A 192 12.31 7.33 -36.37
N TRP A 193 13.45 6.81 -35.90
CA TRP A 193 13.88 5.43 -36.17
C TRP A 193 12.96 4.40 -35.50
N LEU A 194 12.71 4.55 -34.19
CA LEU A 194 11.92 3.63 -33.39
C LEU A 194 10.49 3.49 -33.93
N PHE A 195 9.78 4.61 -34.11
CA PHE A 195 8.37 4.55 -34.49
C PHE A 195 8.16 4.15 -35.95
N ASP A 196 9.10 4.45 -36.85
CA ASP A 196 9.03 3.92 -38.22
C ASP A 196 9.07 2.37 -38.22
N ILE A 197 9.98 1.78 -37.42
CA ILE A 197 10.07 0.32 -37.28
C ILE A 197 8.80 -0.25 -36.64
N LEU A 198 8.43 0.25 -35.46
CA LEU A 198 7.35 -0.34 -34.67
C LEU A 198 6.00 -0.23 -35.37
N LEU A 199 5.70 0.88 -36.05
CA LEU A 199 4.45 1.03 -36.80
C LEU A 199 4.37 0.08 -38.00
N LYS A 200 5.50 -0.23 -38.65
CA LYS A 200 5.56 -1.22 -39.74
C LYS A 200 5.42 -2.66 -39.23
N VAL A 201 5.95 -2.97 -38.05
CA VAL A 201 5.75 -4.27 -37.39
C VAL A 201 4.29 -4.44 -36.96
N ASP A 202 3.70 -3.40 -36.39
CA ASP A 202 2.28 -3.37 -36.00
C ASP A 202 1.35 -3.57 -37.19
N ALA A 203 1.64 -2.92 -38.32
CA ALA A 203 0.89 -3.03 -39.57
C ALA A 203 1.15 -4.33 -40.36
N ALA A 204 2.10 -5.17 -39.93
CA ALA A 204 2.43 -6.40 -40.62
C ALA A 204 1.28 -7.42 -40.57
N ALA A 205 1.08 -8.14 -41.68
CA ALA A 205 0.10 -9.21 -41.78
C ALA A 205 0.57 -10.48 -41.03
N ILE A 206 0.61 -10.41 -39.70
CA ILE A 206 0.88 -11.51 -38.77
C ILE A 206 -0.42 -11.82 -38.04
N ASP A 207 -0.82 -13.10 -38.02
CA ASP A 207 -1.99 -13.53 -37.27
C ASP A 207 -1.69 -13.51 -35.77
N ARG A 208 -2.29 -12.54 -35.07
CA ARG A 208 -2.18 -12.36 -33.62
C ARG A 208 -3.47 -12.69 -32.89
N SER A 209 -4.40 -13.40 -33.53
CA SER A 209 -5.73 -13.73 -32.98
C SER A 209 -5.68 -14.53 -31.67
N ASN A 210 -4.60 -15.27 -31.43
CA ASN A 210 -4.39 -16.09 -30.24
C ASN A 210 -3.52 -15.42 -29.17
N TYR A 211 -3.18 -14.12 -29.32
CA TYR A 211 -2.35 -13.43 -28.32
C TYR A 211 -3.14 -13.24 -27.03
N SER A 212 -2.54 -13.62 -25.90
CA SER A 212 -3.05 -13.27 -24.59
C SER A 212 -2.89 -11.76 -24.33
N PRO A 213 -3.60 -11.17 -23.35
CA PRO A 213 -3.38 -9.76 -22.98
C PRO A 213 -1.91 -9.42 -22.69
N TYR A 214 -1.14 -10.38 -22.19
CA TYR A 214 0.30 -10.23 -22.01
C TYR A 214 1.05 -10.18 -23.34
N GLN A 215 0.80 -11.12 -24.25
CA GLN A 215 1.45 -11.14 -25.57
C GLN A 215 1.00 -9.99 -26.48
N SER A 216 -0.19 -9.43 -26.27
CA SER A 216 -0.66 -8.23 -26.99
C SER A 216 0.27 -7.03 -26.83
N ARG A 217 1.15 -7.03 -25.82
CA ARG A 217 2.17 -6.00 -25.55
C ARG A 217 3.45 -6.16 -26.39
N TYR A 218 3.44 -6.97 -27.44
CA TYR A 218 4.59 -7.32 -28.28
C TYR A 218 5.39 -6.10 -28.76
N ILE A 219 4.73 -5.02 -29.17
CA ILE A 219 5.42 -3.77 -29.59
C ILE A 219 6.25 -3.19 -28.45
N GLY A 220 5.68 -3.09 -27.24
CA GLY A 220 6.41 -2.67 -26.06
C GLY A 220 7.64 -3.54 -25.79
N PHE A 221 7.51 -4.86 -25.90
CA PHE A 221 8.63 -5.79 -25.72
C PHE A 221 9.72 -5.61 -26.78
N LEU A 222 9.36 -5.42 -28.05
CA LEU A 222 10.32 -5.18 -29.13
C LEU A 222 11.09 -3.87 -28.91
N ALA A 223 10.41 -2.80 -28.50
CA ALA A 223 11.00 -1.49 -28.27
C ALA A 223 12.12 -1.51 -27.22
N GLU A 224 11.98 -2.31 -26.16
CA GLU A 224 13.03 -2.45 -25.12
C GLU A 224 14.35 -2.99 -25.72
N ARG A 225 14.28 -3.86 -26.73
CA ARG A 225 15.47 -4.38 -27.41
C ARG A 225 16.08 -3.33 -28.34
N LEU A 226 15.24 -2.51 -28.96
CA LEU A 226 15.66 -1.45 -29.88
C LEU A 226 16.45 -0.33 -29.18
N MET A 227 16.20 -0.04 -27.89
CA MET A 227 16.99 0.95 -27.14
C MET A 227 18.48 0.61 -27.12
N THR A 228 18.83 -0.65 -26.82
CA THR A 228 20.23 -1.10 -26.80
C THR A 228 20.88 -0.98 -28.19
N ALA A 229 20.16 -1.40 -29.24
CA ALA A 229 20.64 -1.29 -30.61
C ALA A 229 20.86 0.16 -31.05
N PHE A 230 19.94 1.06 -30.70
CA PHE A 230 20.08 2.49 -30.97
C PHE A 230 21.34 3.07 -30.33
N VAL A 231 21.59 2.78 -29.05
CA VAL A 231 22.76 3.29 -28.34
C VAL A 231 24.06 2.75 -28.93
N ILE A 232 24.11 1.47 -29.29
CA ILE A 232 25.29 0.88 -29.97
C ILE A 232 25.55 1.63 -31.28
N HIS A 233 24.53 1.83 -32.11
CA HIS A 233 24.67 2.55 -33.36
C HIS A 233 25.14 3.99 -33.14
N GLU A 234 24.52 4.70 -32.19
CA GLU A 234 24.84 6.10 -31.88
C GLU A 234 26.30 6.26 -31.42
N GLN A 235 26.81 5.33 -30.61
CA GLN A 235 28.22 5.32 -30.20
C GLN A 235 29.17 5.05 -31.38
N GLN A 236 28.77 4.21 -32.33
CA GLN A 236 29.55 3.90 -33.52
C GLN A 236 29.58 5.05 -34.53
N THR A 237 28.45 5.74 -34.74
CA THR A 237 28.33 6.79 -35.76
C THR A 237 28.63 8.19 -35.22
N ASN A 238 28.38 8.41 -33.93
CA ASN A 238 28.54 9.69 -33.25
C ASN A 238 29.41 9.48 -31.98
N PRO A 239 30.72 9.20 -32.11
CA PRO A 239 31.60 8.84 -30.98
C PRO A 239 31.79 9.98 -29.95
N SER A 240 31.40 11.21 -30.29
CA SER A 240 31.38 12.34 -29.37
C SER A 240 30.15 12.36 -28.45
N THR A 241 29.16 11.51 -28.68
CA THR A 241 27.93 11.43 -27.87
C THR A 241 28.28 11.07 -26.44
N ARG A 242 27.95 11.97 -25.50
CA ARG A 242 28.23 11.78 -24.08
C ARG A 242 27.06 11.03 -23.45
N ILE A 243 27.34 9.84 -22.94
CA ILE A 243 26.33 8.95 -22.35
C ILE A 243 26.59 8.77 -20.87
N ARG A 244 25.55 9.01 -20.06
CA ARG A 244 25.52 8.68 -18.63
C ARG A 244 24.61 7.49 -18.39
N GLU A 245 25.16 6.49 -17.72
CA GLU A 245 24.40 5.32 -17.27
C GLU A 245 24.08 5.44 -15.78
N THR A 246 22.86 5.05 -15.39
CA THR A 246 22.45 5.04 -13.98
C THR A 246 21.54 3.85 -13.67
N ALA A 247 21.12 3.68 -12.43
CA ALA A 247 20.19 2.64 -12.02
C ALA A 247 18.72 3.07 -12.24
N ILE A 248 17.83 2.08 -12.26
CA ILE A 248 16.39 2.26 -12.13
C ILE A 248 16.01 2.05 -10.66
N VAL A 249 15.29 3.00 -10.07
CA VAL A 249 14.64 2.86 -8.77
C VAL A 249 13.26 2.24 -8.97
N ASN A 250 13.08 1.01 -8.51
CA ASN A 250 11.83 0.28 -8.63
C ASN A 250 10.94 0.47 -7.38
N LEU A 251 9.74 1.01 -7.59
CA LEU A 251 8.78 1.34 -6.54
C LEU A 251 7.73 0.25 -6.28
N SER A 252 7.78 -0.88 -7.00
CA SER A 252 6.74 -1.92 -6.93
C SER A 252 6.58 -2.59 -5.56
N LYS A 253 7.59 -2.46 -4.70
CA LYS A 253 7.63 -2.98 -3.32
C LYS A 253 7.96 -1.89 -2.28
N ALA A 254 7.93 -0.63 -2.70
CA ALA A 254 8.35 0.49 -1.88
C ALA A 254 7.14 1.15 -1.22
N VAL A 255 7.30 1.58 0.03
CA VAL A 255 6.41 2.59 0.62
C VAL A 255 6.75 3.94 0.02
N VAL A 256 5.80 4.54 -0.70
CA VAL A 256 6.03 5.81 -1.40
C VAL A 256 5.30 6.94 -0.67
N THR A 257 6.05 7.95 -0.23
CA THR A 257 5.53 9.14 0.45
C THR A 257 5.85 10.41 -0.35
N PRO A 258 4.94 11.40 -0.39
CA PRO A 258 3.52 11.25 -0.14
C PRO A 258 2.85 10.33 -1.16
N TYR A 259 1.84 9.56 -0.73
CA TYR A 259 0.98 8.79 -1.64
C TYR A 259 -0.05 9.71 -2.30
N LEU A 260 -0.56 10.69 -1.54
CA LEU A 260 -1.53 11.68 -1.98
C LEU A 260 -1.05 13.09 -1.59
N THR A 261 -0.82 13.94 -2.59
CA THR A 261 -0.46 15.33 -2.36
C THR A 261 -1.70 16.23 -2.30
N GLN A 262 -1.51 17.49 -1.91
CA GLN A 262 -2.57 18.51 -2.00
C GLN A 262 -3.07 18.73 -3.44
N GLN A 263 -2.26 18.41 -4.46
CA GLN A 263 -2.69 18.46 -5.87
C GLN A 263 -3.56 17.27 -6.28
N ASP A 264 -3.60 16.23 -5.46
CA ASP A 264 -4.38 15.02 -5.65
C ASP A 264 -5.62 14.98 -4.73
N LYS A 265 -5.95 16.09 -4.07
CA LYS A 265 -7.05 16.16 -3.10
C LYS A 265 -8.37 15.66 -3.74
N PRO A 266 -9.05 14.67 -3.14
CA PRO A 266 -10.37 14.21 -3.58
C PRO A 266 -11.41 15.31 -3.50
N ALA A 267 -12.54 15.14 -4.20
CA ALA A 267 -13.66 16.06 -4.07
C ALA A 267 -14.18 16.11 -2.62
N ASP A 268 -14.69 17.27 -2.20
CA ASP A 268 -15.07 17.50 -0.80
C ASP A 268 -16.24 16.61 -0.31
N ASP A 269 -17.02 16.03 -1.23
CA ASP A 269 -18.10 15.09 -0.93
C ASP A 269 -17.63 13.64 -0.72
N VAL A 270 -16.36 13.32 -1.02
CA VAL A 270 -15.78 11.99 -0.87
C VAL A 270 -15.51 11.69 0.61
N MET A 271 -16.01 10.55 1.10
CA MET A 271 -15.67 10.05 2.43
C MET A 271 -14.33 9.30 2.38
N ASN A 272 -13.31 9.88 3.01
CA ASN A 272 -11.97 9.31 3.08
C ASN A 272 -11.85 8.37 4.29
N ILE A 273 -11.59 7.09 4.04
CA ILE A 273 -11.47 6.05 5.08
C ILE A 273 -10.09 5.40 4.99
N ALA A 274 -9.42 5.23 6.13
CA ALA A 274 -8.21 4.41 6.22
C ALA A 274 -8.43 3.17 7.07
N ILE A 275 -7.89 2.04 6.61
CA ILE A 275 -7.87 0.76 7.34
C ILE A 275 -6.49 0.13 7.22
N ALA A 276 -6.13 -0.71 8.19
CA ALA A 276 -4.89 -1.49 8.13
C ALA A 276 -5.15 -2.97 8.45
N ALA A 277 -4.63 -3.87 7.62
CA ALA A 277 -4.71 -5.31 7.86
C ALA A 277 -3.59 -6.09 7.16
N ASP A 278 -3.18 -7.21 7.77
CA ASP A 278 -2.41 -8.24 7.09
C ASP A 278 -3.35 -9.29 6.44
N ARG A 279 -2.78 -10.29 5.79
CA ARG A 279 -3.56 -11.35 5.13
C ARG A 279 -4.48 -12.13 6.07
N ASN A 280 -4.11 -12.31 7.33
CA ASN A 280 -4.97 -13.01 8.30
C ASN A 280 -6.20 -12.17 8.67
N TYR A 281 -6.07 -10.85 8.59
CA TYR A 281 -7.15 -9.91 8.91
C TYR A 281 -7.96 -9.46 7.69
N LEU A 282 -7.54 -9.76 6.46
CA LEU A 282 -8.30 -9.44 5.23
C LEU A 282 -9.75 -9.96 5.25
N PRO A 283 -10.05 -11.20 5.69
CA PRO A 283 -11.43 -11.65 5.85
C PRO A 283 -12.25 -10.76 6.81
N HIS A 284 -11.63 -10.27 7.88
CA HIS A 284 -12.30 -9.45 8.89
C HIS A 284 -12.49 -8.01 8.41
N ALA A 285 -11.51 -7.47 7.68
CA ALA A 285 -11.65 -6.20 6.95
C ALA A 285 -12.84 -6.26 5.97
N SER A 286 -13.03 -7.39 5.27
CA SER A 286 -14.20 -7.58 4.40
C SER A 286 -15.52 -7.60 5.17
N ALA A 287 -15.58 -8.20 6.36
CA ALA A 287 -16.78 -8.20 7.19
C ALA A 287 -17.09 -6.79 7.73
N MET A 288 -16.07 -6.05 8.16
CA MET A 288 -16.20 -4.65 8.56
C MET A 288 -16.75 -3.81 7.39
N MET A 289 -16.13 -3.89 6.20
CA MET A 289 -16.60 -3.18 5.01
C MET A 289 -18.01 -3.59 4.59
N SER A 290 -18.35 -4.88 4.67
CA SER A 290 -19.70 -5.39 4.39
C SER A 290 -20.73 -4.71 5.28
N SER A 291 -20.46 -4.61 6.59
CA SER A 291 -21.34 -3.90 7.52
C SER A 291 -21.39 -2.38 7.28
N LEU A 292 -20.28 -1.77 6.88
CA LEU A 292 -20.21 -0.34 6.53
C LEU A 292 -21.07 -0.04 5.30
N LEU A 293 -20.95 -0.84 4.26
CA LEU A 293 -21.69 -0.68 3.00
C LEU A 293 -23.17 -1.07 3.13
N ALA A 294 -23.54 -1.88 4.13
CA ALA A 294 -24.95 -2.18 4.40
C ALA A 294 -25.70 -0.99 5.02
N HIS A 295 -25.00 -0.08 5.71
CA HIS A 295 -25.63 1.00 6.49
C HIS A 295 -25.32 2.43 6.02
N SER A 296 -24.22 2.64 5.29
CA SER A 296 -23.85 3.96 4.78
C SER A 296 -24.72 4.42 3.62
N ASP A 297 -24.85 5.74 3.40
CA ASP A 297 -25.53 6.28 2.22
C ASP A 297 -24.95 5.68 0.91
N PRO A 298 -25.75 5.00 0.07
CA PRO A 298 -25.28 4.40 -1.18
C PRO A 298 -24.76 5.42 -2.20
N LYS A 299 -25.16 6.69 -2.08
CA LYS A 299 -24.73 7.75 -3.01
C LYS A 299 -23.40 8.37 -2.62
N ARG A 300 -22.99 8.28 -1.35
CA ARG A 300 -21.74 8.87 -0.85
C ARG A 300 -20.53 8.15 -1.48
N PRO A 301 -19.67 8.84 -2.25
CA PRO A 301 -18.43 8.25 -2.76
C PRO A 301 -17.46 7.92 -1.61
N ILE A 302 -16.71 6.83 -1.74
CA ILE A 302 -15.75 6.38 -0.71
C ILE A 302 -14.37 6.22 -1.34
N ALA A 303 -13.37 6.88 -0.76
CA ALA A 303 -11.96 6.59 -1.00
C ALA A 303 -11.43 5.74 0.17
N LEU A 304 -11.09 4.49 -0.10
CA LEU A 304 -10.60 3.53 0.89
C LEU A 304 -9.08 3.37 0.78
N TYR A 305 -8.34 3.95 1.71
CA TYR A 305 -6.90 3.79 1.87
C TYR A 305 -6.60 2.55 2.70
N PHE A 306 -6.26 1.45 2.01
CA PHE A 306 -6.00 0.17 2.63
C PHE A 306 -4.50 -0.08 2.76
N LEU A 307 -3.97 0.10 3.97
CA LEU A 307 -2.58 -0.21 4.29
C LEU A 307 -2.47 -1.71 4.59
N HIS A 308 -1.71 -2.42 3.77
CA HIS A 308 -1.60 -3.87 3.90
C HIS A 308 -0.17 -4.38 3.90
N SER A 309 0.00 -5.58 4.47
CA SER A 309 1.28 -6.28 4.49
C SER A 309 1.07 -7.77 4.25
N GLY A 310 1.88 -8.36 3.36
CA GLY A 310 1.84 -9.80 3.08
C GLY A 310 0.54 -10.28 2.42
N ILE A 311 -0.16 -9.40 1.70
CA ILE A 311 -1.33 -9.74 0.89
C ILE A 311 -0.89 -9.74 -0.56
N GLU A 312 -1.08 -10.88 -1.23
CA GLU A 312 -0.72 -11.04 -2.63
C GLU A 312 -1.65 -10.26 -3.55
N PHE A 313 -1.17 -9.97 -4.77
CA PHE A 313 -1.92 -9.21 -5.78
C PHE A 313 -3.32 -9.81 -6.04
N ASP A 314 -3.42 -11.13 -6.18
CA ASP A 314 -4.68 -11.81 -6.46
C ASP A 314 -5.71 -11.64 -5.32
N ASP A 315 -5.27 -11.64 -4.05
CA ASP A 315 -6.16 -11.40 -2.90
C ASP A 315 -6.65 -9.94 -2.87
N ILE A 316 -5.81 -8.98 -3.27
CA ILE A 316 -6.20 -7.57 -3.41
C ILE A 316 -7.21 -7.40 -4.55
N GLU A 317 -7.00 -8.04 -5.71
CA GLU A 317 -7.94 -7.98 -6.84
C GLU A 317 -9.29 -8.62 -6.49
N ILE A 318 -9.30 -9.72 -5.74
CA ILE A 318 -10.54 -10.32 -5.22
C ILE A 318 -11.28 -9.33 -4.31
N PHE A 319 -10.55 -8.67 -3.41
CA PHE A 319 -11.14 -7.68 -2.49
C PHE A 319 -11.68 -6.46 -3.23
N ASP A 320 -10.92 -5.90 -4.17
CA ASP A 320 -11.31 -4.76 -5.00
C ASP A 320 -12.51 -5.09 -5.90
N GLY A 321 -12.47 -6.24 -6.57
CA GLY A 321 -13.57 -6.75 -7.39
C GLY A 321 -14.85 -6.94 -6.56
N TRP A 322 -14.73 -7.47 -5.33
CA TRP A 322 -15.85 -7.56 -4.41
C TRP A 322 -16.37 -6.17 -4.01
N LEU A 323 -15.52 -5.22 -3.60
CA LEU A 323 -15.95 -3.85 -3.27
C LEU A 323 -16.72 -3.19 -4.43
N LYS A 324 -16.19 -3.29 -5.64
CA LYS A 324 -16.81 -2.74 -6.87
C LYS A 324 -18.14 -3.44 -7.21
N SER A 325 -18.27 -4.74 -6.88
CA SER A 325 -19.54 -5.46 -7.03
C SER A 325 -20.61 -4.99 -6.04
N GLN A 326 -20.20 -4.46 -4.87
CA GLN A 326 -21.13 -3.91 -3.89
C GLN A 326 -21.56 -2.49 -4.26
N ARG A 327 -20.62 -1.64 -4.68
CA ARG A 327 -20.89 -0.27 -5.11
C ARG A 327 -19.86 0.24 -6.14
N ALA A 328 -20.35 0.94 -7.16
CA ALA A 328 -19.49 1.51 -8.22
C ALA A 328 -18.70 2.76 -7.80
N ASN A 329 -19.12 3.45 -6.73
CA ASN A 329 -18.52 4.69 -6.22
C ASN A 329 -17.53 4.47 -5.07
N ILE A 330 -16.90 3.29 -5.01
CA ILE A 330 -15.80 2.99 -4.08
C ILE A 330 -14.51 2.93 -4.87
N GLN A 331 -13.51 3.68 -4.41
CA GLN A 331 -12.15 3.62 -4.93
C GLN A 331 -11.23 3.01 -3.88
N LEU A 332 -10.62 1.86 -4.21
CA LEU A 332 -9.60 1.24 -3.37
C LEU A 332 -8.23 1.82 -3.71
N HIS A 333 -7.53 2.30 -2.68
CA HIS A 333 -6.12 2.64 -2.69
C HIS A 333 -5.36 1.60 -1.87
N ALA A 334 -4.94 0.51 -2.51
CA ALA A 334 -4.14 -0.52 -1.87
C ALA A 334 -2.68 -0.03 -1.73
N ILE A 335 -2.22 0.12 -0.49
CA ILE A 335 -0.89 0.62 -0.14
C ILE A 335 -0.14 -0.51 0.55
N ASP A 336 0.78 -1.14 -0.17
CA ASP A 336 1.66 -2.16 0.40
C ASP A 336 2.69 -1.49 1.31
N THR A 337 2.58 -1.75 2.62
CA THR A 337 3.54 -1.27 3.61
C THR A 337 4.77 -2.17 3.72
N GLY A 338 4.76 -3.32 3.02
CA GLY A 338 5.84 -4.30 2.98
C GLY A 338 6.40 -4.62 4.36
N ASN A 339 7.73 -4.61 4.43
CA ASN A 339 8.53 -4.84 5.63
C ASN A 339 9.08 -3.52 6.19
N TYR A 340 8.46 -2.37 5.90
CA TYR A 340 8.99 -1.04 6.24
C TYR A 340 9.39 -0.89 7.72
N PHE A 341 8.75 -1.65 8.61
CA PHE A 341 9.03 -1.64 10.05
C PHE A 341 9.87 -2.82 10.56
N ASP A 342 10.26 -3.78 9.72
CA ASP A 342 10.90 -5.02 10.17
C ASP A 342 12.22 -4.76 10.92
N ASP A 343 13.03 -3.80 10.46
CA ASP A 343 14.31 -3.44 11.11
C ASP A 343 14.14 -2.56 12.35
N SER A 344 12.98 -1.93 12.54
CA SER A 344 12.70 -1.04 13.67
C SER A 344 12.25 -1.77 14.93
N TYR A 345 12.08 -3.10 14.87
CA TYR A 345 11.53 -3.88 15.96
C TYR A 345 12.62 -4.52 16.84
N ARG A 346 12.91 -3.90 18.00
CA ARG A 346 13.67 -4.51 19.11
C ARG A 346 12.84 -4.54 20.40
N SER A 347 11.81 -5.39 20.44
CA SER A 347 11.20 -5.83 21.71
C SER A 347 10.87 -7.32 21.67
N SER A 348 11.64 -8.12 22.41
CA SER A 348 11.60 -9.59 22.47
C SER A 348 10.39 -10.18 23.21
N SER A 349 9.41 -9.38 23.60
CA SER A 349 8.22 -9.85 24.30
C SER A 349 6.95 -9.17 23.76
N ARG A 350 6.15 -9.91 22.97
CA ARG A 350 4.74 -9.64 22.63
C ARG A 350 4.45 -8.62 21.49
N ALA A 351 4.95 -8.83 20.28
CA ALA A 351 4.53 -8.06 19.09
C ALA A 351 3.12 -8.49 18.56
N PRO A 352 2.12 -7.59 18.47
CA PRO A 352 1.18 -7.55 17.35
C PRO A 352 1.89 -7.12 16.06
N SER A 353 1.27 -7.44 14.92
CA SER A 353 1.81 -7.24 13.57
C SER A 353 2.12 -5.77 13.25
N ASN A 354 2.97 -5.57 12.24
CA ASN A 354 3.37 -4.27 11.65
C ASN A 354 2.19 -3.29 11.45
N ALA A 355 0.97 -3.83 11.27
CA ALA A 355 -0.30 -3.11 11.09
C ALA A 355 -0.61 -2.02 12.15
N THR A 356 -0.09 -2.13 13.37
CA THR A 356 -0.40 -1.15 14.43
C THR A 356 0.34 0.18 14.24
N TYR A 357 1.56 0.16 13.70
CA TYR A 357 2.35 1.37 13.41
C TYR A 357 2.06 1.96 12.03
N ASN A 358 1.44 1.18 11.14
CA ASN A 358 0.99 1.62 9.83
C ASN A 358 0.10 2.88 9.91
N ARG A 359 -0.67 3.07 10.99
CA ARG A 359 -1.52 4.27 11.12
C ARG A 359 -0.72 5.58 11.21
N PHE A 360 0.50 5.56 11.74
CA PHE A 360 1.35 6.77 11.75
C PHE A 360 1.87 7.12 10.36
N LEU A 361 2.02 6.13 9.47
CA LEU A 361 2.35 6.40 8.08
C LEU A 361 1.26 7.21 7.38
N LEU A 362 0.01 7.17 7.83
CA LEU A 362 -1.09 7.93 7.22
C LEU A 362 -0.79 9.43 7.15
N PHE A 363 -0.09 9.98 8.15
CA PHE A 363 0.27 11.40 8.18
C PHE A 363 1.28 11.77 7.09
N ASN A 364 2.21 10.86 6.76
CA ASN A 364 3.18 11.04 5.67
C ASN A 364 2.65 10.60 4.30
N LEU A 365 1.74 9.63 4.26
CA LEU A 365 1.16 9.09 3.03
C LEU A 365 0.07 10.02 2.49
N LEU A 366 -0.75 10.62 3.35
CA LEU A 366 -1.96 11.34 2.95
C LEU A 366 -1.96 12.83 3.31
N PRO A 367 -0.86 13.59 3.12
CA PRO A 367 -0.84 15.00 3.48
C PRO A 367 -1.76 15.87 2.62
N GLY A 368 -2.32 15.32 1.53
CA GLY A 368 -3.33 15.98 0.69
C GLY A 368 -4.75 15.99 1.25
N LEU A 369 -5.04 15.27 2.33
CA LEU A 369 -6.39 15.16 2.89
C LEU A 369 -6.64 16.20 3.99
N ASP A 370 -7.85 16.76 4.02
CA ASP A 370 -8.30 17.63 5.12
C ASP A 370 -8.88 16.82 6.29
N ARG A 371 -9.50 15.68 5.99
CA ARG A 371 -10.23 14.85 6.96
C ARG A 371 -10.14 13.37 6.59
N LEU A 372 -9.87 12.54 7.59
CA LEU A 372 -9.73 11.09 7.42
C LEU A 372 -10.42 10.34 8.57
N LEU A 373 -11.23 9.33 8.25
CA LEU A 373 -11.77 8.41 9.24
C LEU A 373 -10.95 7.12 9.24
N TYR A 374 -10.25 6.84 10.34
CA TYR A 374 -9.56 5.58 10.55
C TYR A 374 -10.44 4.59 11.31
N LEU A 375 -10.50 3.36 10.84
CA LEU A 375 -11.27 2.26 11.43
C LEU A 375 -10.40 1.01 11.58
N ASP A 376 -10.37 0.43 12.78
CA ASP A 376 -9.86 -0.92 12.97
C ASP A 376 -10.76 -1.92 12.23
N VAL A 377 -10.16 -3.01 11.74
CA VAL A 377 -10.84 -4.01 10.91
C VAL A 377 -11.63 -5.04 11.70
N ASP A 378 -11.56 -5.00 13.03
CA ASP A 378 -12.28 -5.86 13.97
C ASP A 378 -13.50 -5.16 14.60
N ILE A 379 -14.12 -4.28 13.84
CA ILE A 379 -15.39 -3.63 14.17
C ILE A 379 -16.53 -4.05 13.23
N ILE A 380 -17.77 -3.91 13.70
CA ILE A 380 -18.98 -4.08 12.90
C ILE A 380 -19.90 -2.89 13.11
N LEU A 381 -20.36 -2.30 12.01
CA LEU A 381 -21.21 -1.12 11.99
C LEU A 381 -22.69 -1.49 11.95
N LYS A 382 -23.50 -0.71 12.67
CA LYS A 382 -24.97 -0.84 12.78
C LYS A 382 -25.72 0.42 12.32
N THR A 383 -25.01 1.45 11.89
CA THR A 383 -25.59 2.75 11.49
C THR A 383 -24.77 3.38 10.37
N ASP A 384 -25.32 4.42 9.75
CA ASP A 384 -24.67 5.20 8.71
C ASP A 384 -23.45 5.95 9.25
N VAL A 385 -22.25 5.48 8.87
CA VAL A 385 -20.96 6.05 9.29
C VAL A 385 -20.69 7.43 8.69
N CYS A 386 -21.43 7.86 7.65
CA CYS A 386 -21.30 9.22 7.11
C CYS A 386 -21.57 10.26 8.21
N LYS A 387 -22.48 9.96 9.14
CA LYS A 387 -22.76 10.82 10.31
C LYS A 387 -21.56 11.00 11.24
N LEU A 388 -20.70 9.99 11.34
CA LEU A 388 -19.44 10.09 12.09
C LEU A 388 -18.43 10.92 11.29
N TYR A 389 -18.29 10.64 9.99
CA TYR A 389 -17.37 11.38 9.14
C TYR A 389 -17.71 12.88 9.10
N ASP A 390 -18.99 13.22 8.99
CA ASP A 390 -19.51 14.59 8.90
C ASP A 390 -19.68 15.26 10.29
N ALA A 391 -19.29 14.58 11.38
CA ALA A 391 -19.41 15.15 12.73
C ALA A 391 -18.57 16.42 12.88
N ASP A 392 -19.17 17.45 13.48
CA ASP A 392 -18.46 18.69 13.79
C ASP A 392 -17.61 18.51 15.06
N ILE A 393 -16.29 18.52 14.86
CA ILE A 393 -15.31 18.45 15.95
C ILE A 393 -14.60 19.78 16.19
N GLY A 394 -15.05 20.87 15.54
CA GLY A 394 -14.42 22.19 15.59
C GLY A 394 -12.96 22.14 15.16
N ASP A 395 -12.11 22.86 15.90
CA ASP A 395 -10.66 22.91 15.68
C ASP A 395 -9.91 21.75 16.34
N ALA A 396 -10.61 20.79 16.97
CA ALA A 396 -9.96 19.62 17.54
C ALA A 396 -9.27 18.82 16.42
N LYS A 397 -8.04 18.40 16.69
CA LYS A 397 -7.23 17.61 15.75
C LYS A 397 -7.78 16.20 15.60
N ILE A 398 -8.39 15.65 16.66
CA ILE A 398 -8.93 14.29 16.65
C ILE A 398 -10.31 14.22 17.32
N GLY A 399 -11.21 13.46 16.70
CA GLY A 399 -12.45 12.98 17.31
C GLY A 399 -12.31 11.50 17.66
N ALA A 400 -12.51 11.14 18.92
CA ALA A 400 -12.43 9.75 19.36
C ALA A 400 -13.38 9.45 20.53
N VAL A 401 -13.64 8.17 20.77
CA VAL A 401 -14.48 7.70 21.88
C VAL A 401 -13.60 7.29 23.07
N PRO A 402 -13.90 7.75 24.30
CA PRO A 402 -13.19 7.33 25.50
C PRO A 402 -13.18 5.80 25.66
N ASP A 403 -12.02 5.24 25.96
CA ASP A 403 -11.91 3.88 26.48
C ASP A 403 -12.37 3.90 27.94
N TRP A 404 -13.67 3.69 28.14
CA TRP A 404 -14.27 3.73 29.46
C TRP A 404 -13.61 2.76 30.44
N ILE A 405 -13.13 1.59 29.97
CA ILE A 405 -12.46 0.62 30.83
C ILE A 405 -11.14 1.19 31.33
N MET A 406 -10.39 1.92 30.49
CA MET A 406 -9.12 2.53 30.84
C MET A 406 -9.23 3.58 31.95
N THR A 407 -10.38 4.26 32.03
CA THR A 407 -10.65 5.29 33.06
C THR A 407 -10.72 4.72 34.48
N ARG A 408 -10.72 3.39 34.66
CA ARG A 408 -10.58 2.73 35.98
C ARG A 408 -9.31 3.13 36.73
N THR A 409 -8.29 3.60 36.01
CA THR A 409 -7.03 4.12 36.59
C THR A 409 -7.21 5.39 37.44
N LEU A 410 -8.38 6.04 37.35
CA LEU A 410 -8.78 7.13 38.24
C LEU A 410 -9.26 6.64 39.61
N THR A 411 -9.58 5.35 39.78
CA THR A 411 -10.19 4.82 41.01
C THR A 411 -9.18 4.24 42.00
N GLY A 412 -7.90 4.23 41.64
CA GLY A 412 -6.79 3.74 42.47
C GLY A 412 -5.76 2.95 41.65
N PRO A 413 -4.76 2.34 42.31
CA PRO A 413 -3.73 1.55 41.65
C PRO A 413 -4.31 0.35 40.89
N ILE A 414 -3.82 0.11 39.68
CA ILE A 414 -4.22 -0.99 38.80
C ILE A 414 -2.97 -1.79 38.44
N PRO A 415 -2.72 -2.93 39.11
CA PRO A 415 -1.54 -3.72 38.84
C PRO A 415 -1.58 -4.29 37.42
N THR A 416 -0.43 -4.31 36.75
CA THR A 416 -0.30 -4.96 35.43
C THR A 416 0.58 -6.21 35.52
N ILE A 417 0.52 -7.03 34.47
CA ILE A 417 1.39 -8.20 34.30
C ILE A 417 2.74 -7.85 33.69
N ASP A 418 2.96 -6.58 33.35
CA ASP A 418 4.21 -6.09 32.78
C ASP A 418 5.12 -5.61 33.92
N PRO A 419 6.31 -6.20 34.10
CA PRO A 419 7.22 -5.80 35.18
C PRO A 419 7.73 -4.36 35.03
N ASP A 420 7.76 -3.81 33.82
CA ASP A 420 8.18 -2.43 33.56
C ASP A 420 7.05 -1.42 33.85
N VAL A 421 5.81 -1.89 33.99
CA VAL A 421 4.62 -1.06 34.27
C VAL A 421 3.84 -1.68 35.43
N PRO A 422 4.35 -1.67 36.67
CA PRO A 422 3.72 -2.37 37.79
C PRO A 422 2.36 -1.77 38.18
N ASP A 423 2.14 -0.47 37.96
CA ASP A 423 0.86 0.21 38.20
C ASP A 423 0.47 1.07 36.99
N LEU A 424 -0.65 0.74 36.37
CA LEU A 424 -1.18 1.45 35.22
C LEU A 424 -1.65 2.88 35.56
N SER A 425 -2.04 3.12 36.81
CA SER A 425 -2.52 4.43 37.25
C SER A 425 -1.37 5.43 37.42
N ALA A 426 -0.23 4.98 37.91
CA ALA A 426 1.02 5.76 37.91
C ALA A 426 1.52 5.96 36.48
N TYR A 427 1.47 4.92 35.65
CA TYR A 427 1.87 4.98 34.24
C TYR A 427 1.20 6.10 33.44
N HIS A 428 -0.13 6.25 33.51
CA HIS A 428 -0.81 7.34 32.81
C HIS A 428 -0.36 8.74 33.26
N ARG A 429 -0.11 8.93 34.57
CA ARG A 429 0.26 10.24 35.12
C ARG A 429 1.73 10.58 34.88
N GLU A 430 2.61 9.60 35.04
CA GLU A 430 4.06 9.82 35.02
C GLU A 430 4.66 9.59 33.64
N ARG A 431 4.19 8.57 32.90
CA ARG A 431 4.76 8.20 31.59
C ARG A 431 4.04 8.83 30.41
N LEU A 432 2.71 8.90 30.47
CA LEU A 432 1.91 9.60 29.44
C LEU A 432 1.72 11.08 29.79
N GLU A 433 2.10 11.50 30.99
CA GLU A 433 2.03 12.89 31.47
C GLU A 433 0.60 13.44 31.37
N MET A 434 -0.38 12.63 31.75
CA MET A 434 -1.80 12.98 31.67
C MET A 434 -2.36 13.38 33.03
N SER A 435 -3.12 14.48 33.07
CA SER A 435 -3.94 14.86 34.22
C SER A 435 -5.14 13.92 34.39
N ASP A 436 -5.79 13.95 35.56
CA ASP A 436 -7.00 13.15 35.81
C ASP A 436 -8.12 13.48 34.83
N ASP A 437 -8.27 14.75 34.44
CA ASP A 437 -9.23 15.18 33.42
C ASP A 437 -8.88 14.61 32.04
N GLN A 438 -7.60 14.58 31.66
CA GLN A 438 -7.16 13.96 30.41
C GLN A 438 -7.35 12.43 30.45
N ILE A 439 -7.06 11.77 31.57
CA ILE A 439 -7.28 10.33 31.76
C ILE A 439 -8.78 9.98 31.67
N ALA A 440 -9.66 10.85 32.18
CA ALA A 440 -11.11 10.65 32.12
C ALA A 440 -11.66 10.59 30.68
N ARG A 441 -10.89 11.09 29.71
CA ARG A 441 -11.15 11.10 28.26
C ARG A 441 -10.06 10.37 27.45
N TYR A 442 -9.24 9.54 28.10
CA TYR A 442 -8.33 8.64 27.39
C TYR A 442 -9.14 7.79 26.40
N PHE A 443 -8.78 7.81 25.12
CA PHE A 443 -9.59 7.26 24.04
C PHE A 443 -9.04 5.97 23.45
N ASN A 444 -9.95 5.15 22.91
CA ASN A 444 -9.57 3.97 22.14
C ASN A 444 -9.17 4.36 20.71
N ALA A 445 -8.13 3.73 20.19
CA ALA A 445 -7.57 4.08 18.88
C ALA A 445 -8.19 3.30 17.69
N GLY A 446 -9.27 2.56 17.88
CA GLY A 446 -9.90 1.78 16.80
C GLY A 446 -10.94 2.52 15.97
N VAL A 447 -11.38 3.70 16.40
CA VAL A 447 -12.29 4.56 15.64
C VAL A 447 -11.84 6.00 15.85
N LEU A 448 -11.19 6.58 14.84
CA LEU A 448 -10.57 7.90 14.93
C LEU A 448 -10.99 8.77 13.75
N LEU A 449 -11.53 9.95 14.04
CA LEU A 449 -11.77 10.99 13.06
C LEU A 449 -10.62 12.01 13.13
N PHE A 450 -9.77 12.04 12.12
CA PHE A 450 -8.68 12.99 12.02
C PHE A 450 -9.11 14.26 11.29
N ASN A 451 -8.89 15.41 11.92
CA ASN A 451 -8.92 16.73 11.28
C ASN A 451 -7.51 17.08 10.83
N LEU A 452 -7.08 16.47 9.73
CA LEU A 452 -5.73 16.63 9.19
C LEU A 452 -5.41 18.09 8.85
N LYS A 453 -6.43 18.86 8.42
CA LYS A 453 -6.33 20.30 8.19
C LYS A 453 -5.92 21.09 9.43
N ALA A 454 -6.33 20.67 10.63
CA ALA A 454 -5.97 21.32 11.89
C ALA A 454 -4.60 20.89 12.47
N MET A 455 -3.92 19.92 11.85
CA MET A 455 -2.71 19.32 12.40
C MET A 455 -1.39 19.99 11.97
N GLY A 456 -1.42 21.02 11.11
CA GLY A 456 -0.22 21.71 10.65
C GLY A 456 0.63 20.86 9.71
N ASP A 457 1.94 20.75 9.97
CA ASP A 457 2.84 19.92 9.17
C ASP A 457 2.65 18.43 9.51
N LEU A 458 1.87 17.74 8.67
CA LEU A 458 1.58 16.31 8.80
C LEU A 458 2.83 15.44 8.65
N ASN A 459 3.81 15.86 7.85
CA ASN A 459 5.04 15.10 7.65
C ASN A 459 5.94 15.15 8.89
N GLU A 460 6.04 16.32 9.52
CA GLU A 460 6.72 16.48 10.81
C GLU A 460 6.02 15.69 11.91
N LEU A 461 4.69 15.81 12.02
CA LEU A 461 3.89 15.06 12.99
C LEU A 461 4.05 13.55 12.82
N GLY A 462 3.92 13.03 11.60
CA GLY A 462 4.08 11.61 11.31
C GLY A 462 5.47 11.08 11.70
N ARG A 463 6.54 11.83 11.38
CA ARG A 463 7.91 11.51 11.80
C ARG A 463 8.07 11.51 13.33
N HIS A 464 7.48 12.48 14.02
CA HIS A 464 7.52 12.54 15.48
C HIS A 464 6.80 11.34 16.12
N LEU A 465 5.59 11.02 15.66
CA LEU A 465 4.83 9.87 16.17
C LEU A 465 5.54 8.55 15.88
N LEU A 466 6.17 8.44 14.71
CA LEU A 466 6.96 7.26 14.38
C LEU A 466 8.22 7.14 15.24
N HIS A 467 8.87 8.26 15.54
CA HIS A 467 10.00 8.29 16.46
C HIS A 467 9.59 7.85 17.89
N GLU A 468 8.46 8.33 18.39
CA GLU A 468 7.90 7.89 19.68
C GLU A 468 7.54 6.40 19.66
N ALA A 469 7.04 5.89 18.54
CA ALA A 469 6.75 4.48 18.34
C ALA A 469 7.98 3.57 18.41
N GLN A 470 9.09 4.01 17.83
CA GLN A 470 10.34 3.24 17.74
C GLN A 470 11.14 3.28 19.05
N ASN A 471 11.12 4.41 19.75
CA ASN A 471 11.98 4.64 20.93
C ASN A 471 11.21 4.60 22.26
N GLY A 472 9.89 4.78 22.20
CA GLY A 472 9.02 4.77 23.37
C GLY A 472 8.74 3.35 23.88
N ARG A 473 8.59 3.24 25.21
CA ARG A 473 8.07 2.04 25.86
C ARG A 473 6.63 2.30 26.27
N TYR A 474 5.71 1.98 25.36
CA TYR A 474 4.29 2.21 25.52
C TYR A 474 3.52 0.90 25.70
N LEU A 475 2.72 0.79 26.76
CA LEU A 475 2.05 -0.47 27.11
C LEU A 475 0.93 -0.81 26.11
N PHE A 476 0.15 0.20 25.73
CA PHE A 476 -0.88 0.14 24.69
C PHE A 476 -0.41 0.79 23.38
N ARG A 477 0.91 0.89 23.19
CA ARG A 477 1.56 1.22 21.91
C ARG A 477 1.05 2.52 21.28
N ASP A 478 0.49 2.41 20.08
CA ASP A 478 -0.02 3.51 19.28
C ASP A 478 -1.15 4.27 19.98
N GLN A 479 -2.02 3.57 20.72
CA GLN A 479 -3.08 4.20 21.49
C GLN A 479 -2.53 5.14 22.55
N ASP A 480 -1.47 4.73 23.27
CA ASP A 480 -0.80 5.58 24.26
C ASP A 480 -0.11 6.79 23.60
N ILE A 481 0.56 6.56 22.47
CA ILE A 481 1.24 7.62 21.71
C ILE A 481 0.22 8.66 21.23
N LEU A 482 -0.90 8.23 20.66
CA LEU A 482 -1.97 9.12 20.21
C LEU A 482 -2.62 9.87 21.39
N ASN A 483 -2.88 9.19 22.50
CA ASN A 483 -3.43 9.84 23.69
C ASN A 483 -2.45 10.88 24.25
N LYS A 484 -1.15 10.59 24.28
CA LYS A 484 -0.12 11.54 24.71
C LYS A 484 -0.02 12.74 23.76
N ALA A 485 -0.01 12.49 22.45
CA ALA A 485 0.15 13.53 21.44
C ALA A 485 -1.07 14.46 21.32
N PHE A 486 -2.28 13.92 21.50
CA PHE A 486 -3.55 14.64 21.31
C PHE A 486 -4.33 14.88 22.61
N LYS A 487 -3.68 14.76 23.78
CA LYS A 487 -4.34 14.93 25.10
C LYS A 487 -5.01 16.28 25.29
N ASP A 488 -4.61 17.31 24.54
CA ASP A 488 -5.18 18.66 24.60
C ASP A 488 -6.10 19.00 23.42
N ASP A 489 -6.03 18.24 22.31
CA ASP A 489 -6.72 18.53 21.04
C ASP A 489 -7.78 17.47 20.66
N LEU A 490 -8.46 16.91 21.66
CA LEU A 490 -9.48 15.85 21.52
C LEU A 490 -10.91 16.39 21.62
N HIS A 491 -11.73 16.04 20.63
CA HIS A 491 -13.19 16.07 20.70
C HIS A 491 -13.73 14.68 21.11
N VAL A 492 -14.50 14.63 22.19
CA VAL A 492 -15.11 13.39 22.69
C VAL A 492 -16.37 13.08 21.89
N LEU A 493 -16.32 12.01 21.10
CA LEU A 493 -17.45 11.53 20.30
C LEU A 493 -18.50 10.81 21.16
N ASP A 494 -19.71 10.64 20.60
CA ASP A 494 -20.76 9.80 21.21
C ASP A 494 -20.25 8.38 21.44
N GLY A 495 -20.42 7.87 22.67
CA GLY A 495 -19.90 6.57 23.08
C GLY A 495 -20.41 5.38 22.26
N ARG A 496 -21.54 5.54 21.55
CA ARG A 496 -22.10 4.49 20.68
C ARG A 496 -21.24 4.20 19.46
N TRP A 497 -20.36 5.13 19.06
CA TRP A 497 -19.43 4.96 17.93
C TRP A 497 -18.27 4.00 18.21
N ASN A 498 -18.07 3.54 19.46
CA ASN A 498 -17.05 2.54 19.76
C ASN A 498 -17.41 1.77 21.04
N VAL A 499 -18.16 0.68 20.88
CA VAL A 499 -18.62 -0.14 22.02
C VAL A 499 -17.91 -1.49 22.03
N PHE A 500 -17.17 -1.77 23.10
CA PHE A 500 -16.46 -3.04 23.25
C PHE A 500 -17.41 -4.21 23.53
N ASN A 501 -17.08 -5.37 22.97
CA ASN A 501 -17.78 -6.64 23.22
C ASN A 501 -17.47 -7.26 24.61
N SER A 502 -16.83 -6.52 25.52
CA SER A 502 -16.49 -6.96 26.87
C SER A 502 -17.73 -7.25 27.72
N VAL A 503 -17.58 -8.12 28.72
CA VAL A 503 -18.61 -8.41 29.72
C VAL A 503 -18.75 -7.26 30.75
N ASP A 504 -19.92 -7.14 31.38
CA ASP A 504 -20.20 -6.04 32.33
C ASP A 504 -19.20 -5.98 33.50
N ALA A 505 -18.68 -7.13 33.93
CA ALA A 505 -17.67 -7.20 35.00
C ALA A 505 -16.38 -6.41 34.68
N ALA A 506 -16.06 -6.22 33.40
CA ALA A 506 -14.91 -5.43 32.97
C ALA A 506 -15.03 -3.93 33.36
N TYR A 507 -16.25 -3.45 33.56
CA TYR A 507 -16.55 -2.06 33.92
C TYR A 507 -16.67 -1.83 35.43
N SER A 508 -16.53 -2.87 36.26
CA SER A 508 -16.77 -2.80 37.72
C SER A 508 -15.94 -1.75 38.47
N LYS A 509 -14.77 -1.37 37.94
CA LYS A 509 -13.87 -0.36 38.52
C LYS A 509 -13.88 0.98 37.76
N VAL A 510 -14.81 1.17 36.82
CA VAL A 510 -14.92 2.43 36.07
C VAL A 510 -15.57 3.50 36.95
N PRO A 511 -15.08 4.76 36.97
CA PRO A 511 -15.71 5.85 37.71
C PRO A 511 -17.20 5.97 37.39
N LYS A 512 -18.05 6.24 38.40
CA LYS A 512 -19.52 6.22 38.25
C LYS A 512 -20.05 7.03 37.04
N PRO A 513 -19.58 8.27 36.77
CA PRO A 513 -20.05 9.02 35.61
C PRO A 513 -19.69 8.34 34.28
N ASN A 514 -18.47 7.82 34.18
CA ASN A 514 -17.97 7.13 32.99
C ASN A 514 -18.67 5.79 32.79
N HIS A 515 -18.95 5.08 33.89
CA HIS A 515 -19.71 3.83 33.87
C HIS A 515 -21.12 4.06 33.34
N ALA A 516 -21.81 5.12 33.78
CA ALA A 516 -23.16 5.44 33.28
C ALA A 516 -23.15 5.69 31.77
N LYS A 517 -22.20 6.47 31.25
CA LYS A 517 -22.01 6.71 29.81
C LYS A 517 -21.71 5.41 29.04
N ALA A 518 -20.83 4.57 29.57
CA ALA A 518 -20.50 3.29 28.97
C ALA A 518 -21.72 2.35 28.87
N MET A 519 -22.52 2.27 29.94
CA MET A 519 -23.72 1.44 29.95
C MET A 519 -24.83 1.98 29.05
N GLU A 520 -24.96 3.30 28.95
CA GLU A 520 -25.88 3.94 28.00
C GLU A 520 -25.51 3.59 26.55
N ALA A 521 -24.24 3.76 26.18
CA ALA A 521 -23.75 3.41 24.84
C ALA A 521 -23.95 1.91 24.51
N ARG A 522 -23.77 1.02 25.50
CA ARG A 522 -23.96 -0.43 25.34
C ARG A 522 -25.40 -0.86 25.07
N ARG A 523 -26.40 -0.05 25.44
CA ARG A 523 -27.82 -0.37 25.19
C ARG A 523 -28.18 -0.30 23.71
N ASP A 524 -27.57 0.63 22.99
CA ASP A 524 -27.80 0.81 21.55
C ASP A 524 -26.50 1.18 20.82
N PRO A 525 -25.58 0.22 20.62
CA PRO A 525 -24.30 0.48 19.97
C PRO A 525 -24.50 0.80 18.48
N TRP A 526 -23.76 1.77 17.97
CA TRP A 526 -23.66 2.10 16.55
C TRP A 526 -22.49 1.38 15.88
N ILE A 527 -21.42 1.15 16.63
CA ILE A 527 -20.28 0.30 16.24
C ILE A 527 -19.96 -0.63 17.39
N ILE A 528 -19.72 -1.89 17.05
CA ILE A 528 -19.30 -2.94 17.97
C ILE A 528 -17.85 -3.26 17.66
N HIS A 529 -16.97 -3.18 18.66
CA HIS A 529 -15.55 -3.38 18.52
C HIS A 529 -15.12 -4.65 19.25
N TYR A 530 -14.61 -5.63 18.50
CA TYR A 530 -14.07 -6.90 19.00
C TYR A 530 -12.56 -6.76 19.34
N ALA A 531 -12.26 -5.80 20.23
CA ALA A 531 -10.91 -5.30 20.53
C ALA A 531 -9.99 -6.31 21.24
N ASP A 532 -10.54 -7.26 22.01
CA ASP A 532 -9.73 -8.21 22.76
C ASP A 532 -9.12 -9.27 21.84
N ARG A 533 -7.80 -9.47 21.95
CA ARG A 533 -7.04 -10.41 21.10
C ARG A 533 -7.61 -11.83 21.10
N ALA A 534 -8.08 -12.36 22.22
CA ALA A 534 -8.56 -13.73 22.34
C ALA A 534 -10.09 -13.84 22.20
N TYR A 535 -10.82 -12.77 22.50
CA TYR A 535 -12.28 -12.74 22.54
C TYR A 535 -12.90 -12.22 21.23
N LYS A 536 -12.59 -12.91 20.13
CA LYS A 536 -13.04 -12.56 18.75
C LYS A 536 -13.97 -13.63 18.16
N PRO A 537 -14.99 -13.25 17.37
CA PRO A 537 -15.93 -14.19 16.75
C PRO A 537 -15.24 -15.31 15.96
N TRP A 538 -14.20 -14.99 15.20
CA TRP A 538 -13.46 -15.92 14.35
C TRP A 538 -12.45 -16.82 15.09
N HIS A 539 -12.41 -16.79 16.43
CA HIS A 539 -11.64 -17.74 17.23
C HIS A 539 -12.46 -18.93 17.73
N GLY A 540 -13.73 -19.04 17.30
CA GLY A 540 -14.61 -20.13 17.68
C GLY A 540 -15.05 -20.06 19.14
N VAL A 541 -15.08 -18.86 19.71
CA VAL A 541 -15.58 -18.56 21.05
C VAL A 541 -16.91 -17.81 20.96
N ALA A 542 -17.84 -18.13 21.86
CA ALA A 542 -19.10 -17.39 21.95
C ALA A 542 -18.84 -16.02 22.59
N VAL A 543 -18.91 -14.97 21.77
CA VAL A 543 -18.76 -13.58 22.22
C VAL A 543 -20.06 -12.80 22.00
N PRO A 544 -20.36 -11.79 22.84
CA PRO A 544 -21.51 -10.92 22.68
C PRO A 544 -21.59 -10.38 21.27
N GLN A 545 -22.80 -10.38 20.71
CA GLN A 545 -23.11 -9.80 19.40
C GLN A 545 -22.33 -10.40 18.22
N SER A 546 -21.67 -11.56 18.38
CA SER A 546 -20.96 -12.26 17.30
C SER A 546 -21.84 -12.60 16.09
N GLY A 547 -23.16 -12.74 16.26
CA GLY A 547 -24.10 -12.94 15.16
C GLY A 547 -24.02 -11.85 14.08
N LEU A 548 -23.74 -10.60 14.47
CA LEU A 548 -23.63 -9.48 13.53
C LEU A 548 -22.36 -9.59 12.67
N TYR A 549 -21.24 -10.01 13.26
CA TYR A 549 -20.03 -10.32 12.51
C TYR A 549 -20.28 -11.42 11.48
N TRP A 550 -20.95 -12.52 11.87
CA TRP A 550 -21.23 -13.62 10.95
C TRP A 550 -22.19 -13.23 9.82
N GLN A 551 -23.19 -12.39 10.12
CA GLN A 551 -24.09 -11.82 9.12
C GLN A 551 -23.36 -10.92 8.12
N ALA A 552 -22.33 -10.19 8.55
CA ALA A 552 -21.53 -9.38 7.65
C ALA A 552 -20.58 -10.23 6.79
N LEU A 553 -19.90 -11.20 7.42
CA LEU A 553 -18.91 -12.07 6.76
C LEU A 553 -19.52 -12.99 5.69
N ILE A 554 -20.75 -13.50 5.90
CA ILE A 554 -21.38 -14.43 4.94
C ILE A 554 -21.57 -13.83 3.53
N ASN A 555 -21.59 -12.49 3.44
CA ASN A 555 -21.73 -11.75 2.19
C ASN A 555 -20.38 -11.40 1.52
N THR A 556 -19.28 -12.00 1.99
CA THR A 556 -17.92 -11.74 1.48
C THR A 556 -17.30 -13.01 0.87
N PRO A 557 -16.33 -12.88 -0.06
CA PRO A 557 -15.69 -14.04 -0.67
C PRO A 557 -14.88 -14.88 0.33
N TYR A 558 -14.67 -14.38 1.55
CA TYR A 558 -13.82 -15.02 2.57
C TYR A 558 -14.60 -15.85 3.59
N TYR A 559 -15.93 -15.93 3.52
CA TYR A 559 -16.72 -16.74 4.46
C TYR A 559 -16.26 -18.21 4.51
N GLY A 560 -16.08 -18.83 3.34
CA GLY A 560 -15.62 -20.22 3.23
C GLY A 560 -14.24 -20.45 3.86
N GLU A 561 -13.33 -19.49 3.67
CA GLU A 561 -11.97 -19.53 4.23
C GLU A 561 -11.98 -19.50 5.76
N VAL A 562 -12.76 -18.59 6.37
CA VAL A 562 -12.88 -18.49 7.82
C VAL A 562 -13.51 -19.75 8.42
N MET A 563 -14.55 -20.29 7.78
CA MET A 563 -15.20 -21.51 8.23
C MET A 563 -14.26 -22.72 8.17
N ALA A 564 -13.47 -22.85 7.10
CA ALA A 564 -12.46 -23.90 6.97
C ALA A 564 -11.39 -23.78 8.07
N SER A 565 -10.94 -22.56 8.36
CA SER A 565 -9.94 -22.28 9.41
C SER A 565 -10.43 -22.68 10.80
N LEU A 566 -11.69 -22.37 11.14
CA LEU A 566 -12.30 -22.79 12.40
C LEU A 566 -12.40 -24.31 12.53
N GLN A 567 -12.78 -25.01 11.46
CA GLN A 567 -12.84 -26.47 11.45
C GLN A 567 -11.47 -27.10 11.63
N ALA A 568 -10.44 -26.59 10.95
CA ALA A 568 -9.06 -27.05 11.08
C ALA A 568 -8.53 -26.87 12.51
N ALA A 569 -8.77 -25.71 13.13
CA ALA A 569 -8.40 -25.44 14.51
C ALA A 569 -9.11 -26.40 15.49
N SER A 570 -10.38 -26.71 15.26
CA SER A 570 -11.15 -27.68 16.04
C SER A 570 -10.57 -29.10 15.93
N ARG A 571 -10.26 -29.55 14.70
CA ARG A 571 -9.62 -30.86 14.45
C ARG A 571 -8.26 -30.96 15.15
N ARG A 572 -7.40 -29.93 15.03
CA ARG A 572 -6.08 -29.91 15.69
C ARG A 572 -6.20 -30.04 17.21
N LYS A 573 -7.12 -29.28 17.83
CA LYS A 573 -7.40 -29.40 19.28
C LYS A 573 -7.88 -30.80 19.68
N LEU A 574 -8.63 -31.49 18.81
CA LEU A 574 -9.09 -32.87 19.05
C LEU A 574 -7.90 -33.85 18.99
N PHE A 575 -7.05 -33.75 17.97
CA PHE A 575 -5.85 -34.57 17.82
C PHE A 575 -4.86 -34.39 18.99
N ASP A 576 -4.59 -33.16 19.41
CA ASP A 576 -3.70 -32.89 20.55
C ASP A 576 -4.28 -33.47 21.86
N LYS A 577 -5.59 -33.34 22.09
CA LYS A 577 -6.25 -33.98 23.23
C LYS A 577 -6.10 -35.50 23.19
N THR A 578 -6.30 -36.14 22.03
CA THR A 578 -6.16 -37.59 21.89
C THR A 578 -4.73 -38.03 22.18
N ARG A 579 -3.71 -37.35 21.63
CA ARG A 579 -2.30 -37.67 21.91
C ARG A 579 -1.91 -37.46 23.37
N ILE A 580 -2.39 -36.39 24.02
CA ILE A 580 -2.13 -36.15 25.44
C ILE A 580 -2.79 -37.24 26.30
N VAL A 581 -4.02 -37.64 25.96
CA VAL A 581 -4.72 -38.71 26.67
C VAL A 581 -4.05 -40.06 26.45
N GLU A 582 -3.61 -40.38 25.23
CA GLU A 582 -2.88 -41.61 24.92
C GLU A 582 -1.49 -41.65 25.56
N ALA A 583 -0.74 -40.54 25.55
CA ALA A 583 0.52 -40.42 26.25
C ALA A 583 0.34 -40.56 27.77
N GLY A 584 -0.69 -39.92 28.33
CA GLY A 584 -1.06 -40.06 29.74
C GLY A 584 -1.42 -41.51 30.11
N LYS A 585 -2.19 -42.20 29.25
CA LYS A 585 -2.51 -43.63 29.41
C LYS A 585 -1.28 -44.52 29.33
N ALA A 586 -0.38 -44.28 28.37
CA ALA A 586 0.86 -45.03 28.22
C ALA A 586 1.79 -44.87 29.43
N VAL A 587 1.92 -43.65 29.96
CA VAL A 587 2.67 -43.39 31.20
C VAL A 587 2.02 -44.07 32.40
N GLY A 588 0.69 -44.01 32.50
CA GLY A 588 -0.08 -44.67 33.56
C GLY A 588 -0.04 -46.21 33.52
N GLN A 589 0.09 -46.80 32.34
CA GLN A 589 0.29 -48.24 32.15
C GLN A 589 1.73 -48.66 32.50
N LYS A 590 2.71 -47.84 32.14
CA LYS A 590 4.13 -48.11 32.43
C LYS A 590 4.50 -47.91 33.90
N TYR A 591 3.81 -47.00 34.59
CA TYR A 591 4.02 -46.68 36.01
C TYR A 591 2.68 -46.60 36.75
N PRO A 592 2.12 -47.74 37.21
CA PRO A 592 0.77 -47.80 37.78
C PRO A 592 0.54 -46.90 39.01
N SER A 593 1.60 -46.60 39.78
CA SER A 593 1.58 -45.68 40.93
C SER A 593 1.27 -44.22 40.54
N LEU A 594 1.50 -43.83 39.28
CA LEU A 594 1.24 -42.49 38.76
C LEU A 594 -0.19 -42.29 38.26
N ASN A 595 -1.00 -43.35 38.17
CA ASN A 595 -2.39 -43.25 37.68
C ASN A 595 -3.25 -42.31 38.52
N ARG A 596 -3.21 -42.43 39.86
CA ARG A 596 -3.98 -41.58 40.77
C ARG A 596 -3.55 -40.10 40.66
N PRO A 597 -2.26 -39.76 40.74
CA PRO A 597 -1.78 -38.39 40.53
C PRO A 597 -2.15 -37.82 39.16
N LEU A 598 -1.96 -38.56 38.07
CA LEU A 598 -2.28 -38.10 36.71
C LEU A 598 -3.78 -37.85 36.52
N LEU A 599 -4.64 -38.70 37.08
CA LEU A 599 -6.10 -38.51 37.08
C LEU A 599 -6.53 -37.29 37.89
N ILE A 600 -5.91 -37.03 39.04
CA ILE A 600 -6.16 -35.83 39.85
C ILE A 600 -5.74 -34.59 39.07
N THR A 601 -4.52 -34.56 38.52
CA THR A 601 -4.01 -33.44 37.73
C THR A 601 -4.86 -33.18 36.48
N TYR A 602 -5.28 -34.22 35.76
CA TYR A 602 -6.19 -34.10 34.61
C TYR A 602 -7.55 -33.51 35.02
N ASN A 603 -8.13 -33.97 36.13
CA ASN A 603 -9.41 -33.45 36.64
C ASN A 603 -9.29 -32.01 37.17
N THR A 604 -8.15 -31.62 37.73
CA THR A 604 -7.86 -30.25 38.16
C THR A 604 -7.71 -29.31 36.95
N ILE A 605 -6.96 -29.73 35.92
CA ILE A 605 -6.79 -28.97 34.67
C ILE A 605 -8.12 -28.83 33.92
N ARG A 606 -8.99 -29.85 33.98
CA ARG A 606 -10.33 -29.82 33.37
C ARG A 606 -11.31 -28.88 34.06
N LYS A 607 -11.09 -28.52 35.33
CA LYS A 607 -11.93 -27.58 36.10
C LYS A 607 -11.47 -26.11 36.00
N ILE A 608 -10.28 -25.86 35.45
CA ILE A 608 -9.66 -24.52 35.30
C ILE A 608 -9.82 -23.97 33.86
N ARG A 609 -10.36 -24.79 32.94
CA ARG A 609 -10.86 -24.37 31.62
C ARG A 609 -12.37 -24.29 31.65
#